data_AF-A0A368JZN3-F1
#
_entry.id   AF-A0A368JZN3-F1
#
_cell.length_a   1.000
_cell.length_b   1.000
_cell.length_c   1.000
_cell.angle_alpha   90.00
_cell.angle_beta   90.00
_cell.angle_gamma   90.00
#
_symmetry.space_group_name_H-M   'P 1'
#
loop_
_entity.id
_entity.type
_entity.pdbx_description
1 polymer ?
#
loop_
_entity_poly.entity_id
_entity_poly.type
_entity_poly.pdbx_seq_one_letter_code
_entity_poly.pdbx_strand_id
1 'polypeptide(L)'
;MASPEFQSADGDQRLELITKFLESDKPKTKLTKAKPNGKAWVPDDNAVSVIAKPRPKGFSLDLTEKDARPFGEWISSNLDSLYPAFRQSEK
;
A
#
# COMPACT_ATOMS: atom_id res chain seq x y z
N MET A 1 -14.10 0.84 -34.26
CA MET A 1 -14.08 0.10 -35.54
C MET A 1 -13.21 -1.12 -35.34
N ALA A 2 -13.69 -2.32 -35.70
CA ALA A 2 -12.87 -3.54 -35.62
C ALA A 2 -11.68 -3.44 -36.58
N SER A 3 -10.51 -3.93 -36.17
CA SER A 3 -9.32 -3.92 -37.02
C SER A 3 -9.54 -4.79 -38.28
N PRO A 4 -8.97 -4.41 -39.44
CA PRO A 4 -9.13 -5.17 -40.68
C PRO A 4 -8.64 -6.62 -40.55
N GLU A 5 -7.63 -6.87 -39.71
CA GLU A 5 -7.15 -8.22 -39.38
C GLU A 5 -8.21 -9.07 -38.66
N PHE A 6 -9.05 -8.48 -37.82
CA PHE A 6 -10.17 -9.19 -37.19
C PHE A 6 -11.28 -9.52 -38.21
N GLN A 7 -11.52 -8.63 -39.16
CA GLN A 7 -12.55 -8.83 -40.18
C GLN A 7 -12.13 -9.87 -41.23
N SER A 8 -10.84 -9.97 -41.55
CA SER A 8 -10.31 -10.95 -42.50
C SER A 8 -9.96 -12.32 -41.89
N ALA A 9 -10.00 -12.47 -40.56
CA ALA A 9 -9.70 -13.72 -39.88
C ALA A 9 -10.88 -14.70 -39.88
N ASP A 10 -10.59 -16.00 -39.98
CA ASP A 10 -11.56 -17.08 -39.80
C ASP A 10 -12.08 -17.16 -38.35
N GLY A 11 -13.21 -17.84 -38.14
CA GLY A 11 -13.90 -17.86 -36.84
C GLY A 11 -13.03 -18.28 -35.65
N ASP A 12 -12.14 -19.25 -35.87
CA ASP A 12 -11.20 -19.73 -34.86
C ASP A 12 -10.12 -18.69 -34.53
N GLN A 13 -9.54 -18.08 -35.57
CA GLN A 13 -8.53 -17.03 -35.44
C GLN A 13 -9.10 -15.76 -34.77
N ARG A 14 -10.39 -15.45 -34.98
CA ARG A 14 -11.06 -14.35 -34.28
C ARG A 14 -11.16 -14.59 -32.78
N LEU A 15 -11.43 -15.84 -32.37
CA LEU A 15 -11.47 -16.19 -30.95
C LEU A 15 -10.08 -16.04 -30.31
N GLU A 16 -9.03 -16.48 -31.00
CA GLU A 16 -7.64 -16.29 -30.54
C GLU A 16 -7.25 -14.80 -30.42
N LEU A 17 -7.70 -13.96 -31.35
CA LEU A 17 -7.47 -12.52 -31.29
C LEU A 17 -8.19 -11.87 -30.11
N ILE A 18 -9.41 -12.32 -29.79
CA ILE A 18 -10.19 -11.83 -28.63
C ILE A 18 -9.53 -12.28 -27.33
N THR A 19 -9.14 -13.54 -27.20
CA THR A 19 -8.49 -14.06 -25.98
C THR A 19 -7.19 -13.32 -25.72
N LYS A 20 -6.36 -13.14 -26.74
CA LYS A 20 -5.11 -12.37 -26.65
C LYS A 20 -5.33 -10.91 -26.28
N PHE A 21 -6.39 -10.27 -26.79
CA PHE A 21 -6.75 -8.91 -26.41
C PHE A 21 -7.19 -8.83 -24.95
N LEU A 22 -8.02 -9.78 -24.49
CA LEU A 22 -8.47 -9.87 -23.10
C LEU A 22 -7.32 -10.16 -22.13
N GLU A 23 -6.32 -10.93 -22.55
CA GLU A 23 -5.10 -11.19 -21.77
C GLU A 23 -4.17 -9.98 -21.73
N SER A 24 -4.14 -9.17 -22.78
CA SER A 24 -3.33 -7.94 -22.85
C SER A 24 -3.94 -6.79 -22.05
N ASP A 25 -5.26 -6.78 -21.88
CA ASP A 25 -6.01 -5.81 -21.06
C ASP A 25 -6.10 -6.22 -19.57
N LYS A 26 -5.55 -7.37 -19.19
CA LYS A 26 -5.31 -7.65 -17.77
C LYS A 26 -4.33 -6.57 -17.28
N PRO A 27 -4.73 -5.70 -16.34
CA PRO A 27 -3.78 -4.79 -15.74
C PRO A 27 -2.68 -5.67 -15.17
N LYS A 28 -1.48 -5.57 -15.75
CA LYS A 28 -0.27 -6.03 -15.08
C LYS A 28 -0.26 -5.23 -13.80
N THR A 29 -0.80 -5.79 -12.73
CA THR A 29 -0.57 -5.37 -11.36
C THR A 29 0.92 -5.57 -11.17
N LYS A 30 1.69 -4.61 -11.69
CA LYS A 30 2.98 -4.26 -11.16
C LYS A 30 2.64 -4.10 -9.70
N LEU A 31 3.09 -5.04 -8.87
CA LEU A 31 3.44 -4.75 -7.51
C LEU A 31 4.53 -3.67 -7.61
N THR A 32 4.13 -2.45 -7.95
CA THR A 32 4.77 -1.27 -7.42
C THR A 32 4.64 -1.53 -5.94
N LYS A 33 5.79 -1.82 -5.31
CA LYS A 33 5.96 -1.68 -3.87
C LYS A 33 5.29 -0.35 -3.56
N ALA A 34 4.06 -0.41 -3.08
CA ALA A 34 3.27 0.77 -2.83
C ALA A 34 4.11 1.51 -1.81
N LYS A 35 4.80 2.57 -2.27
CA LYS A 35 5.53 3.48 -1.42
C LYS A 35 4.54 3.79 -0.32
N PRO A 36 4.80 3.39 0.94
CA PRO A 36 3.77 3.46 1.95
C PRO A 36 3.30 4.90 1.96
N ASN A 37 2.03 5.08 1.61
CA ASN A 37 1.44 6.41 1.41
C ASN A 37 1.15 7.07 2.76
N GLY A 38 2.05 6.87 3.71
CA GLY A 38 2.00 7.49 5.00
C GLY A 38 3.41 7.77 5.46
N LYS A 39 3.49 8.90 6.16
CA LYS A 39 4.70 9.53 6.65
C LYS A 39 5.54 8.49 7.40
N ALA A 40 6.59 8.01 6.75
CA ALA A 40 7.58 7.14 7.38
C ALA A 40 8.42 8.03 8.29
N TRP A 41 8.27 7.86 9.60
CA TRP A 41 9.07 8.53 10.61
C TRP A 41 10.23 7.62 10.99
N VAL A 42 11.43 8.17 10.96
CA VAL A 42 12.66 7.48 11.33
C VAL A 42 13.44 8.44 12.24
N PRO A 43 13.88 8.00 13.43
CA PRO A 43 14.76 8.76 14.30
C PRO A 43 16.18 8.82 13.70
N ASP A 44 17.00 9.75 14.18
CA ASP A 44 18.35 10.00 13.67
C ASP A 44 19.23 8.73 13.70
N ASP A 45 19.11 7.93 14.76
CA ASP A 45 19.82 6.66 14.94
C ASP A 45 19.38 5.51 14.01
N ASN A 46 18.38 5.73 13.15
CA ASN A 46 17.80 4.70 12.27
C ASN A 46 17.38 3.41 13.02
N ALA A 47 17.15 3.52 14.33
CA ALA A 47 16.95 2.38 15.22
C ALA A 47 15.54 1.80 15.14
N VAL A 48 14.58 2.64 14.72
CA VAL A 48 13.16 2.32 14.54
C VAL A 48 12.72 2.96 13.24
N SER A 49 11.95 2.25 12.42
CA SER A 49 11.22 2.87 11.32
C SER A 49 9.73 2.69 11.56
N VAL A 50 9.00 3.81 11.58
CA VAL A 50 7.56 3.82 11.83
C VAL A 50 6.85 4.29 10.57
N ILE A 51 6.06 3.40 9.99
CA ILE A 51 5.24 3.70 8.83
C ILE A 51 3.79 3.84 9.31
N ALA A 52 3.31 5.08 9.30
CA ALA A 52 1.90 5.39 9.47
C ALA A 52 1.08 4.88 8.27
N LYS A 53 0.02 4.11 8.49
CA LYS A 53 -0.89 3.64 7.45
C LYS A 53 -2.32 4.02 7.86
N PRO A 54 -2.87 5.13 7.34
CA PRO A 54 -4.25 5.50 7.60
C PRO A 54 -5.19 4.46 6.96
N ARG A 55 -6.22 4.05 7.68
CA ARG A 55 -7.26 3.13 7.23
C ARG A 55 -8.63 3.83 7.30
N PRO A 56 -9.62 3.42 6.49
CA PRO A 56 -10.94 4.06 6.47
C PRO A 56 -11.70 4.02 7.81
N LYS A 57 -11.33 3.13 8.74
CA LYS A 57 -11.92 3.02 10.10
C LYS A 57 -10.88 3.06 11.22
N GLY A 58 -9.69 3.61 10.96
CA GLY A 58 -8.67 3.67 12.00
C GLY A 58 -7.28 4.01 11.47
N PHE A 59 -6.29 3.78 12.30
CA PHE A 59 -4.90 4.07 11.97
C PHE A 59 -4.03 2.89 12.38
N SER A 60 -3.12 2.47 11.50
CA SER A 60 -2.15 1.42 11.79
C SER A 60 -0.75 2.01 11.76
N LEU A 61 0.03 1.75 12.80
CA LEU A 61 1.45 2.06 12.85
C LEU A 61 2.22 0.76 12.60
N ASP A 62 3.05 0.75 11.58
CA ASP A 62 3.87 -0.39 11.19
C ASP A 62 5.31 -0.08 11.63
N LEU A 63 5.79 -0.78 12.64
CA LEU A 63 7.12 -0.57 13.22
C LEU A 63 8.08 -1.64 12.71
N THR A 64 9.21 -1.21 12.17
CA THR A 64 10.29 -2.06 11.64
C THR A 64 11.63 -1.65 12.25
N GLU A 65 12.67 -2.46 12.06
CA GLU A 65 14.02 -2.35 12.65
C GLU A 65 14.23 -3.03 14.02
N LYS A 66 15.46 -2.92 14.54
CA LYS A 66 15.96 -3.65 15.70
C LYS A 66 15.24 -3.27 17.00
N ASP A 67 14.85 -2.00 17.15
CA ASP A 67 14.17 -1.49 18.34
C ASP A 67 12.64 -1.42 18.18
N ALA A 68 12.08 -1.95 17.08
CA ALA A 68 10.65 -1.90 16.80
C ALA A 68 9.79 -2.52 17.91
N ARG A 69 10.22 -3.67 18.43
CA ARG A 69 9.53 -4.41 19.49
C ARG A 69 9.51 -3.65 20.82
N PRO A 70 10.68 -3.32 21.43
CA PRO A 70 10.69 -2.60 22.71
C PRO A 70 10.02 -1.23 22.60
N PHE A 71 10.19 -0.54 21.47
CA PHE A 71 9.52 0.74 21.27
C PHE A 71 8.00 0.60 21.11
N GLY A 72 7.51 -0.42 20.41
CA GLY A 72 6.07 -0.70 20.29
C GLY A 72 5.41 -1.04 21.63
N GLU A 73 6.08 -1.82 22.48
CA GLU A 73 5.61 -2.10 23.84
C GLU A 73 5.60 -0.83 24.70
N TRP A 74 6.66 -0.03 24.62
CA TRP A 74 6.72 1.25 25.32
C TRP A 74 5.59 2.18 24.89
N ILE A 75 5.34 2.36 23.59
CA ILE A 75 4.21 3.18 23.10
C ILE A 75 2.91 2.69 23.70
N SER A 76 2.66 1.37 23.66
CA SER A 76 1.41 0.77 24.14
C SER A 76 1.18 1.03 25.63
N SER A 77 2.23 0.95 26.45
CA SER A 77 2.15 1.30 27.88
C SER A 77 2.00 2.80 28.14
N ASN A 78 2.48 3.66 27.23
CA ASN A 78 2.43 5.12 27.38
C ASN A 78 1.17 5.75 26.76
N LEU A 79 0.29 4.99 26.11
CA LEU A 79 -0.92 5.52 25.46
C LEU A 79 -1.80 6.34 26.40
N ASP A 80 -1.91 5.93 27.67
CA ASP A 80 -2.70 6.63 28.68
C ASP A 80 -2.19 8.06 28.95
N SER A 81 -0.88 8.28 28.82
CA SER A 81 -0.26 9.60 28.93
C SER A 81 -0.15 10.33 27.59
N LEU A 82 -0.05 9.61 26.47
CA LEU A 82 0.07 10.22 25.13
C LEU A 82 -1.26 10.82 24.66
N TYR A 83 -2.39 10.18 24.96
CA TYR A 83 -3.70 10.68 24.57
C TYR A 83 -4.06 12.06 25.19
N PRO A 84 -3.87 12.32 26.50
CA PRO A 84 -4.11 13.65 27.06
C PRO A 84 -3.13 14.69 26.51
N ALA A 85 -1.85 14.35 26.30
CA ALA A 85 -0.88 15.26 25.70
C ALA A 85 -1.25 15.65 24.26
N PHE A 86 -1.76 14.71 23.47
CA PHE A 86 -2.33 14.98 22.15
C PHE A 86 -3.51 15.95 22.24
N ARG A 87 -4.47 15.69 23.15
CA ARG A 87 -5.65 16.55 23.37
C ARG A 87 -5.29 17.97 23.81
N GLN A 88 -4.19 18.15 24.53
CA GLN A 88 -3.70 19.48 24.91
C GLN A 88 -3.05 20.23 23.75
N SER A 89 -2.41 19.51 22.82
CA SER A 89 -1.78 20.12 21.64
C SER A 89 -2.80 20.60 20.59
N GLU A 90 -4.04 20.10 20.63
CA GLU A 90 -5.15 20.54 19.76
C GLU A 90 -5.94 21.75 20.31
N LYS A 91 -5.62 22.24 21.52
CA LYS A 91 -6.23 23.45 22.10
C LYS A 91 -5.44 24.70 21.73
#